data_AF-A0AAI9TYE9-F1
#
_entry.id   AF-A0AAI9TYE9-F1
#
_cell.length_a   1.000
_cell.length_b   1.000
_cell.length_c   1.000
_cell.angle_alpha   90.00
_cell.angle_beta   90.00
_cell.angle_gamma   90.00
#
_symmetry.space_group_name_H-M   'P 1'
#
loop_
_entity.id
_entity.type
_entity.pdbx_description
1 polymer ?
#
loop_
_entity_poly.entity_id
_entity_poly.type
_entity_poly.pdbx_seq_one_letter_code
_entity_poly.pdbx_strand_id
1 'polypeptide(L)'
;MSGRIEKSKSPTAASRRKLLRIIRFSNEGVEIMPCSNCRSRGVRCLVLPDSEVCGTCHRLGISCDASADAICTLSRLVTESDRLDREEEAEESRFRERAAELQRKAEAYQQAQAELNESLSKLERLRSQKRMVFKKSRIVSEEFPEDSENASSAAREAQANGAFGIVDWNAVMAGSSGFDFDFGTPREVVGSSGGS
;
A
#
# COMPACT_ATOMS: atom_id res chain seq x y z
N MET A 1 61.98 -48.82 -3.51
CA MET A 1 61.95 -47.74 -2.51
C MET A 1 60.50 -47.40 -2.23
N SER A 2 59.88 -47.97 -1.19
CA SER A 2 58.46 -47.72 -0.86
C SER A 2 58.32 -46.40 -0.11
N GLY A 3 57.76 -45.39 -0.79
CA GLY A 3 57.39 -44.12 -0.19
C GLY A 3 56.22 -44.31 0.77
N ARG A 4 56.50 -44.26 2.07
CA ARG A 4 55.47 -44.20 3.10
C ARG A 4 54.84 -42.81 3.06
N ILE A 5 53.66 -42.69 2.46
CA ILE A 5 52.87 -41.46 2.52
C ILE A 5 52.28 -41.36 3.92
N GLU A 6 52.79 -40.45 4.75
CA GLU A 6 52.20 -40.13 6.03
C GLU A 6 50.89 -39.38 5.81
N LYS A 7 49.77 -39.99 6.21
CA LYS A 7 48.47 -39.31 6.25
C LYS A 7 48.56 -38.19 7.30
N SER A 8 48.50 -36.94 6.85
CA SER A 8 48.47 -35.78 7.74
C SER A 8 47.29 -35.87 8.71
N LYS A 9 47.56 -35.74 10.02
CA LYS A 9 46.50 -35.70 11.04
C LYS A 9 45.60 -34.49 10.78
N SER A 10 44.30 -34.73 10.59
CA SER A 10 43.32 -33.65 10.46
C SER A 10 43.35 -32.77 11.72
N PRO A 11 43.31 -31.43 11.58
CA PRO A 11 43.34 -30.54 12.74
C PRO A 11 42.16 -30.84 13.67
N THR A 12 42.45 -30.96 14.96
CA THR A 12 41.43 -31.13 15.99
C THR A 12 40.49 -29.92 16.02
N ALA A 13 39.25 -30.14 16.47
CA ALA A 13 38.24 -29.08 16.57
C ALA A 13 38.73 -27.86 17.38
N ALA A 14 39.55 -28.10 18.42
CA ALA A 14 40.18 -27.04 19.20
C ALA A 14 41.16 -26.17 18.38
N SER A 15 41.98 -26.79 17.52
CA SER A 15 42.89 -26.07 16.62
C SER A 15 42.11 -25.22 15.62
N ARG A 16 41.02 -25.78 15.07
CA ARG A 16 40.11 -25.04 14.17
C ARG A 16 39.47 -23.83 14.85
N ARG A 17 38.96 -23.97 16.09
CA ARG A 17 38.40 -22.86 16.87
C ARG A 17 39.43 -21.76 17.12
N LYS A 18 40.66 -22.13 17.50
CA LYS A 18 41.76 -21.17 17.71
C LYS A 18 42.07 -20.38 16.43
N LEU A 19 42.16 -21.07 15.29
CA LEU A 19 42.40 -20.42 14.00
C LEU A 19 41.27 -19.45 13.61
N LEU A 20 40.01 -19.87 13.74
CA LEU A 20 38.86 -19.01 13.47
C LEU A 20 38.87 -17.75 14.34
N ARG A 21 39.22 -17.89 15.63
CA ARG A 21 39.31 -16.75 16.52
C ARG A 21 40.41 -15.77 16.11
N ILE A 22 41.56 -16.27 15.66
CA ILE A 22 42.67 -15.43 15.15
C ILE A 22 42.25 -14.65 13.89
N ILE A 23 41.52 -15.31 12.98
CA ILE A 23 40.97 -14.65 11.79
C ILE A 23 40.00 -13.54 12.22
N ARG A 24 39.13 -13.81 13.19
CA ARG A 24 38.18 -12.84 13.73
C ARG A 24 38.87 -11.59 14.29
N PHE A 25 39.95 -11.75 15.08
CA PHE A 25 40.75 -10.61 15.54
C PHE A 25 41.32 -9.75 14.40
N SER A 26 41.55 -10.34 13.22
CA SER A 26 42.12 -9.61 12.08
C SER A 26 41.05 -8.83 11.30
N ASN A 27 39.80 -9.31 11.31
CA ASN A 27 38.70 -8.72 10.56
C ASN A 27 37.83 -7.77 11.40
N GLU A 28 37.53 -8.17 12.64
CA GLU A 28 36.61 -7.48 13.56
C GLU A 28 37.34 -6.86 14.77
N GLY A 29 38.65 -7.10 14.90
CA GLY A 29 39.41 -6.62 16.04
C GLY A 29 39.54 -5.10 16.02
N VAL A 30 39.23 -4.48 17.16
CA VAL A 30 39.40 -3.05 17.35
C VAL A 30 40.80 -2.78 17.87
N GLU A 31 41.47 -1.81 17.25
CA GLU A 31 42.79 -1.37 17.69
C GLU A 31 42.65 -0.52 18.96
N ILE A 32 43.29 -0.98 20.03
CA ILE A 32 43.35 -0.27 21.32
C ILE A 32 44.80 0.09 21.65
N MET A 33 44.98 0.85 22.73
CA MET A 33 46.31 1.13 23.28
C MET A 33 47.12 -0.15 23.45
N PRO A 34 48.37 -0.20 22.94
CA PRO A 34 49.13 -1.44 22.89
C PRO A 34 49.55 -1.88 24.29
N CYS A 35 49.26 -3.15 24.60
CA CYS A 35 49.78 -3.84 25.77
C CYS A 35 51.31 -3.97 25.69
N SER A 36 52.01 -4.25 26.79
CA SER A 36 53.48 -4.30 26.85
C SER A 36 54.07 -5.29 25.85
N ASN A 37 53.38 -6.41 25.61
CA ASN A 37 53.80 -7.42 24.63
C ASN A 37 53.66 -6.94 23.17
N CYS A 38 52.55 -6.26 22.85
CA CYS A 38 52.36 -5.69 21.52
C CYS A 38 53.33 -4.53 21.28
N ARG A 39 53.54 -3.69 22.30
CA ARG A 39 54.46 -2.55 22.27
C ARG A 39 55.91 -2.98 22.05
N SER A 40 56.40 -3.98 22.80
CA SER A 40 57.78 -4.49 22.66
C SER A 40 58.05 -5.13 21.29
N ARG A 41 57.02 -5.70 20.65
CA ARG A 41 57.10 -6.32 19.32
C ARG A 41 56.81 -5.36 18.16
N GLY A 42 56.38 -4.13 18.44
CA GLY A 42 55.97 -3.16 17.42
C GLY A 42 54.75 -3.60 16.60
N VAL A 43 53.83 -4.36 17.20
CA VAL A 43 52.61 -4.85 16.51
C VAL A 43 51.35 -4.19 17.06
N ARG A 44 50.31 -4.12 16.21
CA ARG A 44 48.99 -3.60 16.61
C ARG A 44 48.32 -4.49 17.65
N CYS A 45 47.68 -3.86 18.63
CA CYS A 45 46.94 -4.54 19.68
C CYS A 45 45.46 -4.57 19.31
N LEU A 46 45.04 -5.66 18.66
CA LEU A 46 43.66 -5.86 18.25
C LEU A 46 42.92 -6.67 19.32
N VAL A 47 41.83 -6.13 19.84
CA VAL A 47 40.97 -6.77 20.83
C VAL A 47 39.57 -6.96 20.26
N LEU A 48 38.94 -8.09 20.57
CA LEU A 48 37.53 -8.32 20.26
C LEU A 48 36.68 -7.87 21.46
N PRO A 49 35.46 -7.37 21.25
CA PRO A 49 34.57 -6.92 22.33
C PRO A 49 34.24 -8.01 23.37
N ASP A 50 34.34 -9.29 22.97
CA ASP A 50 34.07 -10.48 23.79
C ASP A 50 35.34 -11.15 24.33
N SER A 51 36.50 -10.48 24.24
CA SER A 51 37.79 -11.02 24.63
C SER A 51 38.53 -10.09 25.58
N GLU A 52 38.97 -10.64 26.70
CA GLU A 52 39.83 -9.96 27.68
C GLU A 52 41.31 -9.88 27.20
N VAL A 53 41.64 -10.57 26.11
CA VAL A 53 43.00 -10.76 25.62
C VAL A 53 43.07 -10.29 24.17
N CYS A 54 44.13 -9.54 23.81
CA CYS A 54 44.36 -9.16 22.42
C CYS A 54 44.77 -10.35 21.55
N GLY A 55 44.58 -10.23 20.23
CA GLY A 55 44.84 -11.31 19.28
C GLY A 55 46.30 -11.78 19.26
N THR A 56 47.26 -10.92 19.62
CA THR A 56 48.68 -11.27 19.73
C THR A 56 48.96 -12.10 20.99
N CYS A 57 48.50 -11.65 22.15
CA CYS A 57 48.62 -12.41 23.40
C CYS A 57 47.85 -13.73 23.33
N HIS A 58 46.66 -13.73 22.70
CA HIS A 58 45.86 -14.94 22.48
C HIS A 58 46.58 -15.96 21.59
N ARG A 59 47.27 -15.51 20.53
CA ARG A 59 48.11 -16.37 19.68
C ARG A 59 49.22 -17.04 20.48
N LEU A 60 49.92 -16.25 21.29
CA LEU A 60 51.05 -16.68 22.13
C LEU A 60 50.62 -17.49 23.36
N GLY A 61 49.34 -17.44 23.75
CA GLY A 61 48.84 -18.13 24.94
C GLY A 61 49.33 -17.49 26.25
N ILE A 62 49.59 -16.18 26.24
CA ILE A 62 50.08 -15.41 27.39
C ILE A 62 49.01 -14.43 27.87
N SER A 63 49.16 -13.94 29.11
CA SER A 63 48.30 -12.87 29.64
C SER A 63 48.48 -11.57 28.84
N CYS A 64 47.40 -10.80 28.76
CA CYS A 64 47.40 -9.47 28.16
C CYS A 64 47.30 -8.45 29.28
N ASP A 65 48.19 -7.47 29.27
CA ASP A 65 48.21 -6.31 30.17
C ASP A 65 47.56 -5.08 29.52
N ALA A 66 46.75 -5.28 28.48
CA ALA A 66 45.93 -4.21 27.93
C ALA A 66 45.04 -3.61 29.05
N SER A 67 44.82 -2.30 29.03
CA SER A 67 44.03 -1.64 30.07
C SER A 67 42.62 -2.24 30.11
N ALA A 68 42.24 -2.79 31.27
CA ALA A 68 40.91 -3.34 31.49
C ALA A 68 39.82 -2.30 31.16
N ASP A 69 40.07 -1.03 31.44
CA ASP A 69 39.17 0.07 31.13
C ASP A 69 38.89 0.22 29.64
N ALA A 70 39.89 0.06 28.77
CA ALA A 70 39.70 0.16 27.32
C ALA A 70 38.86 -1.01 26.79
N ILE A 71 39.07 -2.22 27.33
CA ILE A 71 38.31 -3.42 26.95
C ILE A 71 36.86 -3.29 27.44
N CYS A 72 36.65 -2.91 28.71
CA CYS A 72 35.33 -2.69 29.28
C CYS A 72 34.55 -1.59 28.53
N THR A 73 35.23 -0.50 28.15
CA THR A 73 34.63 0.59 27.38
C THR A 73 34.24 0.11 25.99
N LEU A 74 35.10 -0.66 25.31
CA LEU A 74 34.78 -1.25 24.02
C LEU A 74 33.55 -2.17 24.10
N SER A 75 33.49 -3.09 25.07
CA SER A 75 32.34 -3.96 25.25
C SER A 75 31.05 -3.16 25.49
N ARG A 76 31.10 -2.11 26.31
CA ARG A 76 29.94 -1.22 26.55
C ARG A 76 29.49 -0.50 25.29
N LEU A 77 30.42 0.02 24.50
CA LEU A 77 30.10 0.72 23.25
C LEU A 77 29.47 -0.24 22.23
N VAL A 78 29.95 -1.47 22.12
CA VAL A 78 29.32 -2.47 21.24
C VAL A 78 27.92 -2.83 21.71
N THR A 79 27.72 -3.05 23.01
CA THR A 79 26.36 -3.32 23.52
C THR A 79 25.40 -2.16 23.30
N GLU A 80 25.90 -0.93 23.38
CA GLU A 80 25.10 0.26 23.13
C GLU A 80 24.81 0.43 21.64
N SER A 81 25.78 0.16 20.76
CA SER A 81 25.56 0.11 19.30
C SER A 81 24.47 -0.90 18.96
N ASP A 82 24.59 -2.13 19.45
CA ASP A 82 23.59 -3.17 19.23
C ASP A 82 22.20 -2.77 19.77
N ARG A 83 22.14 -1.98 20.86
CA ARG A 83 20.88 -1.46 21.40
C ARG A 83 20.28 -0.45 20.45
N LEU A 84 21.08 0.49 19.97
CA LEU A 84 20.67 1.54 19.03
C LEU A 84 20.21 0.96 17.70
N ASP A 85 20.93 -0.03 17.15
CA ASP A 85 20.56 -0.68 15.89
C ASP A 85 19.17 -1.34 15.98
N ARG A 86 18.87 -2.01 17.11
CA ARG A 86 17.54 -2.59 17.34
C ARG A 86 16.45 -1.54 17.50
N GLU A 87 16.76 -0.41 18.13
CA GLU A 87 15.83 0.71 18.28
C GLU A 87 15.55 1.38 16.93
N GLU A 88 16.58 1.54 16.09
CA GLU A 88 16.45 2.03 14.72
C GLU A 88 15.58 1.10 13.88
N GLU A 89 15.86 -0.20 13.85
CA GLU A 89 15.05 -1.19 13.11
C GLU A 89 13.57 -1.18 13.55
N ALA A 90 13.32 -1.02 14.85
CA ALA A 90 11.97 -0.94 15.40
C ALA A 90 11.23 0.34 14.96
N GLU A 91 11.90 1.49 14.98
CA GLU A 91 11.31 2.74 14.52
C GLU A 91 11.15 2.80 12.99
N GLU A 92 12.09 2.25 12.22
CA GLU A 92 11.93 2.09 10.77
C GLU A 92 10.69 1.26 10.43
N SER A 93 10.48 0.15 11.15
CA SER A 93 9.32 -0.71 10.95
C SER A 93 8.02 0.05 11.24
N ARG A 94 7.95 0.78 12.35
CA ARG A 94 6.80 1.65 12.70
C ARG A 94 6.57 2.75 11.67
N PHE A 95 7.64 3.36 11.17
CA PHE A 95 7.55 4.38 10.14
C PHE A 95 6.95 3.80 8.85
N ARG A 96 7.43 2.64 8.40
CA ARG A 96 6.90 1.95 7.21
C ARG A 96 5.43 1.59 7.36
N GLU A 97 5.02 1.08 8.52
CA GLU A 97 3.62 0.80 8.82
C GLU A 97 2.73 2.05 8.72
N ARG A 98 3.15 3.15 9.37
CA ARG A 98 2.44 4.44 9.31
C ARG A 98 2.39 5.00 7.90
N ALA A 99 3.49 4.91 7.15
CA ALA A 99 3.55 5.37 5.76
C ALA A 99 2.58 4.59 4.87
N ALA A 100 2.52 3.27 5.02
CA ALA A 100 1.58 2.42 4.30
C ALA A 100 0.11 2.73 4.68
N GLU A 101 -0.17 3.00 5.95
CA GLU A 101 -1.50 3.43 6.39
C GLU A 101 -1.92 4.78 5.78
N LEU A 102 -1.01 5.76 5.78
CA LEU A 102 -1.25 7.06 5.16
C LEU A 102 -1.49 6.94 3.66
N GLN A 103 -0.74 6.07 2.99
CA GLN A 103 -0.93 5.80 1.57
C GLN A 103 -2.33 5.23 1.29
N ARG A 104 -2.78 4.23 2.06
CA ARG A 104 -4.15 3.69 1.93
C ARG A 104 -5.22 4.75 2.15
N LYS A 105 -5.03 5.63 3.13
CA LYS A 105 -5.95 6.76 3.37
C LYS A 105 -5.96 7.72 2.19
N ALA A 106 -4.81 8.05 1.62
CA ALA A 106 -4.71 8.93 0.46
C ALA A 106 -5.44 8.33 -0.77
N GLU A 107 -5.27 7.03 -1.02
CA GLU A 107 -5.99 6.32 -2.09
C GLU A 107 -7.51 6.34 -1.86
N ALA A 108 -7.97 6.12 -0.62
CA ALA A 108 -9.38 6.22 -0.28
C ALA A 108 -9.94 7.64 -0.46
N TYR A 109 -9.18 8.68 -0.09
CA TYR A 109 -9.58 10.07 -0.34
C TYR A 109 -9.68 10.38 -1.84
N GLN A 110 -8.77 9.87 -2.66
CA GLN A 110 -8.84 10.04 -4.11
C GLN A 110 -10.08 9.36 -4.71
N GLN A 111 -10.43 8.17 -4.24
CA GLN A 111 -11.66 7.48 -4.66
C GLN A 111 -12.91 8.28 -4.28
N ALA A 112 -13.01 8.72 -3.03
CA ALA A 112 -14.12 9.55 -2.57
C ALA A 112 -14.23 10.87 -3.38
N GLN A 113 -13.09 11.48 -3.73
CA GLN A 113 -13.08 12.68 -4.57
C GLN A 113 -13.56 12.39 -5.99
N ALA A 114 -13.22 11.23 -6.57
CA ALA A 114 -13.71 10.81 -7.87
C ALA A 114 -15.23 10.61 -7.88
N GLU A 115 -15.78 9.97 -6.86
CA GLU A 115 -17.23 9.80 -6.69
C GLU A 115 -17.97 11.13 -6.58
N LEU A 116 -17.42 12.07 -5.80
CA LEU A 116 -17.97 13.42 -5.70
C LEU A 116 -17.98 14.13 -7.05
N ASN A 117 -16.88 14.06 -7.80
CA ASN A 117 -16.79 14.67 -9.13
C ASN A 117 -17.77 14.04 -10.14
N GLU A 118 -17.98 12.73 -10.08
CA GLU A 118 -18.99 12.04 -10.90
C GLU A 118 -20.41 12.53 -10.54
N SER A 119 -20.71 12.62 -9.25
CA SER A 119 -22.02 13.11 -8.78
C SER A 119 -22.30 14.56 -9.21
N LEU A 120 -21.27 15.42 -9.17
CA LEU A 120 -21.36 16.80 -9.67
C LEU A 120 -21.60 16.83 -11.18
N SER A 121 -20.85 16.03 -11.93
CA SER A 121 -21.02 15.92 -13.38
C SER A 121 -22.43 15.45 -13.75
N LYS A 122 -22.99 14.49 -13.00
CA LYS A 122 -24.37 14.03 -13.16
C LYS A 122 -25.39 15.13 -12.85
N LEU A 123 -25.17 15.89 -11.77
CA LEU A 123 -26.03 17.01 -11.40
C LEU A 123 -26.02 18.11 -12.48
N GLU A 124 -24.86 18.43 -13.04
CA GLU A 124 -24.72 19.41 -14.12
C GLU A 124 -25.45 18.97 -15.39
N ARG A 125 -25.34 17.69 -15.77
CA ARG A 125 -26.10 17.11 -16.90
C ARG A 125 -27.60 17.25 -16.68
N LEU A 126 -28.10 16.88 -15.49
CA LEU A 126 -29.52 17.00 -15.15
C LEU A 126 -29.99 18.46 -15.18
N ARG A 127 -29.19 19.40 -14.66
CA ARG A 127 -29.47 20.84 -14.75
C ARG A 127 -29.52 21.32 -16.20
N SER A 128 -28.62 20.84 -17.05
CA SER A 128 -28.62 21.15 -18.48
C SER A 128 -29.87 20.63 -19.17
N GLN A 129 -30.22 19.36 -18.95
CA GLN A 129 -31.45 18.75 -19.47
C GLN A 129 -32.70 19.50 -19.02
N LYS A 130 -32.79 19.86 -17.73
CA LYS A 130 -33.90 20.66 -17.20
C LYS A 130 -34.03 22.01 -17.92
N ARG A 131 -32.91 22.71 -18.16
CA ARG A 131 -32.91 23.98 -18.92
C ARG A 131 -33.38 23.80 -20.36
N MET A 132 -32.96 22.71 -21.03
CA MET A 132 -33.39 22.41 -22.40
C MET A 132 -34.89 22.09 -22.48
N VAL A 133 -35.40 21.26 -21.57
CA VAL A 133 -36.85 20.95 -21.51
C VAL A 133 -37.66 22.22 -21.26
N PHE A 134 -37.25 23.06 -20.31
CA PHE A 134 -37.93 24.32 -20.03
C PHE A 134 -37.89 25.30 -21.21
N LYS A 135 -36.77 25.35 -21.94
CA LYS A 135 -36.67 26.16 -23.16
C LYS A 135 -37.60 25.62 -24.26
N LYS A 136 -37.65 24.30 -24.45
CA LYS A 136 -38.52 23.65 -25.45
C LYS A 136 -40.00 23.81 -25.10
N SER A 137 -40.38 23.67 -23.83
CA SER A 137 -41.77 23.88 -23.41
C SER A 137 -42.23 25.30 -23.67
N ARG A 138 -41.36 26.30 -23.53
CA ARG A 138 -41.69 27.69 -23.86
C ARG A 138 -41.92 27.92 -25.36
N ILE A 139 -41.13 27.28 -26.22
CA ILE A 139 -41.29 27.34 -27.68
C ILE A 139 -42.61 26.67 -28.10
N VAL A 140 -42.93 25.49 -27.55
CA VAL A 140 -44.19 24.80 -27.85
C VAL A 140 -45.42 25.63 -27.43
N SER A 141 -45.37 26.31 -26.28
CA SER A 141 -46.44 27.25 -25.87
C SER A 141 -46.55 28.49 -26.76
N GLU A 142 -45.46 28.94 -27.38
CA GLU A 142 -45.47 30.10 -28.29
C GLU A 142 -45.89 29.70 -29.72
N GLU A 143 -45.60 28.48 -30.19
CA GLU A 143 -45.96 27.97 -31.52
C GLU A 143 -47.41 27.44 -31.63
N PHE A 144 -48.05 27.10 -30.51
CA PHE A 144 -49.46 26.69 -30.46
C PHE A 144 -50.28 27.63 -29.57
N PRO A 145 -50.72 28.79 -30.08
CA PRO A 145 -51.78 29.56 -29.44
C PRO A 145 -53.05 28.70 -29.39
N GLU A 146 -53.82 28.85 -28.31
CA GLU A 146 -54.96 28.02 -27.92
C GLU A 146 -56.11 27.96 -28.96
N ASP A 147 -55.94 27.26 -30.08
CA ASP A 147 -57.04 26.81 -30.96
C ASP A 147 -57.41 25.34 -30.63
N SER A 148 -57.54 25.03 -29.33
CA SER A 148 -57.71 23.67 -28.79
C SER A 148 -59.17 23.21 -28.69
N GLU A 149 -60.16 23.98 -29.14
CA GLU A 149 -61.56 23.54 -29.04
C GLU A 149 -61.94 22.52 -30.14
N ASN A 150 -61.31 22.60 -31.32
CA ASN A 150 -61.63 21.71 -32.45
C ASN A 150 -60.91 20.36 -32.41
N ALA A 151 -59.73 20.26 -31.77
CA ALA A 151 -59.01 18.99 -31.64
C ALA A 151 -59.69 18.03 -30.65
N SER A 152 -60.34 18.58 -29.62
CA SER A 152 -61.06 17.82 -28.60
C SER A 152 -62.34 17.15 -29.13
N SER A 153 -63.05 17.80 -30.06
CA SER A 153 -64.25 17.21 -30.66
C SER A 153 -63.91 16.05 -31.59
N ALA A 154 -62.89 16.21 -32.44
CA ALA A 154 -62.42 15.17 -33.35
C ALA A 154 -61.85 13.94 -32.60
N ALA A 155 -61.13 14.16 -31.49
CA ALA A 155 -60.61 13.07 -30.66
C ALA A 155 -61.73 12.29 -29.93
N ARG A 156 -62.78 12.98 -29.46
CA ARG A 156 -63.94 12.34 -28.82
C ARG A 156 -64.80 11.56 -29.82
N GLU A 157 -64.93 12.05 -31.06
CA GLU A 157 -65.64 11.34 -32.13
C GLU A 157 -64.87 10.09 -32.60
N ALA A 158 -63.54 10.17 -32.71
CA ALA A 158 -62.70 9.00 -32.99
C ALA A 158 -62.75 7.95 -31.86
N GLN A 159 -62.72 8.37 -30.59
CA GLN A 159 -62.90 7.46 -29.45
C GLN A 159 -64.30 6.82 -29.42
N ALA A 160 -65.35 7.58 -29.75
CA ALA A 160 -66.72 7.06 -29.84
C ALA A 160 -66.88 6.01 -30.96
N ASN A 161 -66.10 6.12 -32.03
CA ASN A 161 -66.04 5.16 -33.13
C ASN A 161 -65.10 3.97 -32.88
N GLY A 162 -64.66 3.77 -31.64
CA GLY A 162 -63.85 2.60 -31.24
C GLY A 162 -62.36 2.70 -31.53
N ALA A 163 -61.84 3.90 -31.85
CA ALA A 163 -60.40 4.14 -32.06
C ALA A 163 -59.61 4.24 -30.75
N PHE A 164 -59.88 3.35 -29.78
CA PHE A 164 -59.04 3.23 -28.59
C PHE A 164 -57.81 2.39 -28.95
N GLY A 165 -56.65 3.04 -29.09
CA GLY A 165 -55.34 2.37 -29.29
C GLY A 165 -54.69 2.55 -30.67
N ILE A 166 -55.19 3.42 -31.54
CA ILE A 166 -54.58 3.68 -32.86
C ILE A 166 -53.41 4.68 -32.79
N VAL A 167 -53.24 5.40 -31.67
CA VAL A 167 -52.07 6.26 -31.48
C VAL A 167 -50.88 5.39 -31.07
N ASP A 168 -50.06 5.05 -32.05
CA ASP A 168 -48.75 4.47 -31.82
C ASP A 168 -47.80 5.54 -31.26
N TRP A 169 -47.71 5.59 -29.94
CA TRP A 169 -46.79 6.48 -29.24
C TRP A 169 -45.32 6.18 -29.54
N ASN A 170 -44.98 4.97 -29.99
CA ASN A 170 -43.63 4.70 -30.47
C ASN A 170 -43.36 5.41 -31.79
N ALA A 171 -44.32 5.53 -32.71
CA ALA A 171 -44.16 6.29 -33.95
C ALA A 171 -44.05 7.81 -33.70
N VAL A 172 -44.80 8.34 -32.72
CA VAL A 172 -44.71 9.75 -32.31
C VAL A 172 -43.35 10.06 -31.66
N MET A 173 -42.78 9.08 -30.93
CA MET A 173 -41.49 9.24 -30.26
C MET A 173 -40.28 8.81 -31.10
N ALA A 174 -40.47 8.00 -32.16
CA ALA A 174 -39.39 7.52 -33.04
C ALA A 174 -38.75 8.62 -33.88
N GLY A 175 -39.43 9.75 -34.09
CA GLY A 175 -38.83 10.96 -34.67
C GLY A 175 -37.85 11.69 -33.72
N SER A 176 -37.77 11.27 -32.46
CA SER A 176 -36.88 11.79 -31.43
C SER A 176 -35.84 10.73 -31.05
N SER A 177 -34.99 10.36 -32.01
CA SER A 177 -33.86 9.46 -31.77
C SER A 177 -32.90 10.05 -30.72
N GLY A 178 -33.04 9.63 -29.47
CA GLY A 178 -32.16 10.05 -28.37
C GLY A 178 -32.70 9.90 -26.94
N PHE A 179 -33.93 9.44 -26.74
CA PHE A 179 -34.49 9.18 -25.40
C PHE A 179 -34.62 7.67 -25.16
N ASP A 180 -33.62 7.06 -24.52
CA ASP A 180 -33.80 5.79 -23.81
C ASP A 180 -34.37 6.11 -22.42
N PHE A 181 -35.69 5.97 -22.29
CA PHE A 181 -36.40 6.09 -21.01
C PHE A 181 -36.88 4.69 -20.60
N ASP A 182 -36.09 4.02 -19.76
CA ASP A 182 -36.45 2.73 -19.18
C ASP A 182 -37.45 2.93 -18.04
N PHE A 183 -38.75 2.86 -18.36
CA PHE A 183 -39.80 2.76 -17.34
C PHE A 183 -39.83 1.31 -16.87
N GLY A 184 -39.03 1.04 -15.85
CA GLY A 184 -38.93 -0.28 -15.21
C GLY A 184 -40.29 -0.96 -15.08
N THR A 185 -40.35 -2.20 -15.53
CA THR A 185 -41.54 -3.06 -15.55
C THR A 185 -42.33 -2.98 -14.24
N PRO A 186 -43.67 -2.80 -14.27
CA PRO A 186 -44.48 -2.84 -13.07
C PRO A 186 -44.36 -4.22 -12.41
N ARG A 187 -43.89 -4.25 -11.17
CA ARG A 187 -43.90 -5.44 -10.34
C ARG A 187 -45.37 -5.74 -9.99
N GLU A 188 -45.87 -6.90 -10.41
CA GLU A 188 -47.23 -7.36 -10.13
C GLU A 188 -47.52 -7.28 -8.62
N VAL A 189 -48.50 -6.44 -8.27
CA VAL A 189 -49.10 -6.44 -6.94
C VAL A 189 -50.22 -7.48 -6.97
N VAL A 190 -49.92 -8.70 -6.49
CA VAL A 190 -50.98 -9.67 -6.16
C VAL A 190 -51.65 -9.21 -4.86
N GLY A 191 -52.73 -8.45 -5.01
CA GLY A 191 -53.71 -8.24 -3.96
C GLY A 191 -54.72 -9.37 -3.96
N SER A 192 -54.73 -10.19 -2.91
CA SER A 192 -55.85 -11.08 -2.61
C SER A 192 -56.62 -10.51 -1.42
N SER A 193 -57.73 -9.84 -1.74
CA SER A 193 -58.88 -9.60 -0.86
C SER A 193 -60.04 -10.34 -1.52
N GLY A 194 -60.85 -11.19 -0.92
CA GLY A 194 -61.18 -11.53 0.46
C GLY A 194 -62.61 -12.11 0.38
N GLY A 195 -63.07 -12.89 1.37
CA GLY A 195 -64.50 -13.19 1.46
C GLY A 195 -64.88 -14.50 2.16
N SER A 196 -65.49 -14.31 3.33
CA SER A 196 -66.41 -15.20 4.07
C SER A 196 -65.84 -16.37 4.86
#